data_AF-A0A0W7TIQ4-F1
#
_entry.id   AF-A0A0W7TIQ4-F1
#
_cell.length_a   1.000
_cell.length_b   1.000
_cell.length_c   1.000
_cell.angle_alpha   90.00
_cell.angle_beta   90.00
_cell.angle_gamma   90.00
#
_symmetry.space_group_name_H-M   'P 1'
#
loop_
_entity.id
_entity.type
_entity.pdbx_description
1 polymer ?
#
loop_
_entity_poly.entity_id
_entity_poly.type
_entity_poly.pdbx_seq_one_letter_code
_entity_poly.pdbx_strand_id
1 'polypeptide(L)'
;MIAASGRLHFARDEPKVRLTMDDMFPSWTARDITRDLLKRFLLPVPEGRQVVKASMCVVGGQGCGKSVFFEWLAGLVRDRYGESRVHIIYTDDIRVAIRMIDDSPVQLLIIDDAMTWASSRQVFKQTDILADYNRSRHVFEGRLRGRPGVILYCWGWQRFGELDPAFRQSDVLVFKSGISEKTERAKIQEFVGPVYMSYLWKIWDRISRGDNAAKNTSVGVIASLPQARGVGIFRSHSPRESSRRW
;
A
#
# COMPACT_ATOMS: atom_id res chain seq x y z
N MET A 1 49.01 -40.54 25.95
CA MET A 1 47.68 -39.96 25.69
C MET A 1 47.37 -39.05 26.87
N ILE A 2 47.56 -37.73 26.73
CA ILE A 2 47.46 -36.76 27.83
C ILE A 2 46.03 -36.19 27.82
N ALA A 3 45.26 -36.45 28.86
CA ALA A 3 43.95 -35.84 29.06
C ALA A 3 44.11 -34.52 29.82
N ALA A 4 43.89 -33.39 29.14
CA ALA A 4 43.87 -32.07 29.75
C ALA A 4 42.53 -31.85 30.48
N SER A 5 42.56 -31.89 31.81
CA SER A 5 41.48 -31.42 32.68
C SER A 5 41.50 -29.89 32.74
N GLY A 6 40.80 -29.23 31.82
CA GLY A 6 40.55 -27.80 31.89
C GLY A 6 39.48 -27.48 32.94
N ARG A 7 39.89 -27.05 34.14
CA ARG A 7 38.98 -26.42 35.12
C ARG A 7 38.68 -24.99 34.68
N LEU A 8 37.45 -24.70 34.31
CA LEU A 8 36.96 -23.34 34.12
C LEU A 8 36.79 -22.67 35.49
N HIS A 9 37.68 -21.73 35.81
CA HIS A 9 37.48 -20.78 36.91
C HIS A 9 36.59 -19.63 36.41
N PHE A 10 35.33 -19.58 36.86
CA PHE A 10 34.52 -18.38 36.72
C PHE A 10 34.89 -17.41 37.85
N ALA A 11 35.59 -16.34 37.50
CA ALA A 11 35.77 -15.19 38.38
C ALA A 11 34.40 -14.59 38.74
N ARG A 12 34.20 -14.31 40.02
CA ARG A 12 33.01 -13.66 40.58
C ARG A 12 33.11 -12.14 40.41
N ASP A 13 31.94 -11.52 40.38
CA ASP A 13 31.63 -10.09 40.56
C ASP A 13 31.64 -9.17 39.34
N GLU A 14 30.88 -9.57 38.30
CA GLU A 14 30.13 -8.59 37.50
C GLU A 14 28.66 -8.61 37.93
N PRO A 15 27.95 -7.46 37.98
CA PRO A 15 26.52 -7.46 38.26
C PRO A 15 25.85 -8.33 37.20
N LYS A 16 25.28 -9.47 37.64
CA LYS A 16 24.46 -10.33 36.79
C LYS A 16 23.28 -9.49 36.28
N VAL A 17 23.45 -8.87 35.11
CA VAL A 17 22.34 -8.32 34.34
C VAL A 17 21.45 -9.52 34.06
N ARG A 18 20.40 -9.68 34.86
CA ARG A 18 19.37 -10.68 34.63
C ARG A 18 18.60 -10.19 33.42
N LEU A 19 19.03 -10.62 32.23
CA LEU A 19 18.23 -10.52 31.03
C LEU A 19 16.89 -11.20 31.33
N THR A 20 15.83 -10.42 31.35
CA THR A 20 14.48 -10.95 31.46
C THR A 20 14.09 -11.64 30.15
N MET A 21 13.07 -12.50 30.16
CA MET A 21 12.51 -13.06 28.93
C MET A 21 12.12 -11.94 27.93
N ASP A 22 11.68 -10.78 28.43
CA ASP A 22 11.35 -9.62 27.62
C ASP A 22 12.59 -8.92 27.03
N ASP A 23 13.74 -8.98 27.70
CA ASP A 23 15.02 -8.50 27.15
C ASP A 23 15.61 -9.46 26.11
N MET A 24 15.36 -10.77 26.28
CA MET A 24 15.77 -11.81 25.33
C MET A 24 14.84 -11.90 24.11
N PHE A 25 13.58 -11.51 24.28
CA PHE A 25 12.53 -11.51 23.26
C PHE A 25 11.76 -10.19 23.32
N PRO A 26 12.36 -9.07 22.87
CA PRO A 26 11.70 -7.78 22.88
C PRO A 26 10.32 -7.92 22.22
N SER A 27 9.28 -7.53 22.97
CA SER A 27 7.90 -7.59 22.49
C SER A 27 7.79 -6.82 21.18
N TRP A 28 7.72 -7.58 20.08
CA TRP A 28 7.68 -6.97 18.76
C TRP A 28 6.38 -6.20 18.64
N THR A 29 6.46 -4.87 18.60
CA THR A 29 5.31 -4.00 18.41
C THR A 29 5.21 -3.65 16.94
N ALA A 30 4.02 -3.87 16.36
CA ALA A 30 3.80 -3.56 14.96
C ALA A 30 3.99 -2.07 14.70
N ARG A 31 4.89 -1.71 13.79
CA ARG A 31 5.16 -0.32 13.45
C ARG A 31 4.00 0.25 12.65
N ASP A 32 3.50 1.41 13.04
CA ASP A 32 2.61 2.21 12.18
C ASP A 32 3.46 2.98 11.16
N ILE A 33 3.17 2.78 9.87
CA ILE A 33 3.85 3.49 8.77
C ILE A 33 2.91 4.41 8.00
N THR A 34 1.71 4.67 8.51
CA THR A 34 0.65 5.41 7.82
C THR A 34 1.14 6.74 7.27
N ARG A 35 1.83 7.52 8.10
CA ARG A 35 2.38 8.83 7.68
C ARG A 35 3.46 8.68 6.60
N ASP A 36 4.35 7.73 6.75
CA ASP A 36 5.48 7.53 5.83
C ASP A 36 5.00 7.04 4.46
N LEU A 37 4.03 6.12 4.47
CA LEU A 37 3.37 5.58 3.29
C LEU A 37 2.59 6.68 2.56
N LEU A 38 1.79 7.47 3.28
CA LEU A 38 1.05 8.60 2.68
C LEU A 38 1.98 9.68 2.14
N LYS A 39 3.11 9.97 2.79
CA LYS A 39 4.11 10.89 2.24
C LYS A 39 4.69 10.40 0.91
N ARG A 40 4.82 9.09 0.72
CA ARG A 40 5.28 8.52 -0.55
C ARG A 40 4.24 8.55 -1.64
N PHE A 41 2.98 8.35 -1.30
CA PHE A 41 1.91 8.41 -2.28
C PHE A 41 1.51 9.85 -2.62
N LEU A 42 1.27 10.69 -1.62
CA LEU A 42 0.75 12.04 -1.77
C LEU A 42 1.87 13.06 -2.06
N LEU A 43 2.49 12.93 -3.23
CA LEU A 43 3.60 13.80 -3.66
C LEU A 43 3.19 15.29 -3.69
N PRO A 44 4.07 16.22 -3.29
CA PRO A 44 3.80 17.64 -3.48
C PRO A 44 3.66 17.98 -4.97
N VAL A 45 2.86 19.00 -5.28
CA VAL A 45 2.85 19.57 -6.64
C VAL A 45 4.24 20.14 -6.91
N PRO A 46 4.92 19.71 -7.98
CA PRO A 46 6.28 20.15 -8.25
C PRO A 46 6.30 21.63 -8.65
N GLU A 47 7.48 22.25 -8.57
CA GLU A 47 7.70 23.59 -9.09
C GLU A 47 7.93 23.56 -10.63
N GLY A 48 7.70 24.70 -11.27
CA GLY A 48 7.95 24.85 -12.71
C GLY A 48 6.91 24.14 -13.59
N ARG A 49 7.37 23.41 -14.61
CA ARG A 49 6.52 22.80 -15.65
C ARG A 49 6.45 21.27 -15.57
N GLN A 50 6.77 20.69 -14.42
CA GLN A 50 6.92 19.25 -14.27
C GLN A 50 5.59 18.57 -13.92
N VAL A 51 5.43 17.34 -14.40
CA VAL A 51 4.39 16.42 -13.93
C VAL A 51 5.04 15.25 -13.23
N VAL A 52 4.61 15.00 -12.00
CA VAL A 52 5.03 13.83 -11.21
C VAL A 52 3.89 12.83 -11.08
N LYS A 53 4.24 11.56 -10.93
CA LYS A 53 3.26 10.49 -10.70
C LYS A 53 3.64 9.64 -9.49
N ALA A 54 2.63 9.16 -8.78
CA ALA A 54 2.77 8.13 -7.75
C ALA A 54 1.68 7.08 -7.92
N SER A 55 1.97 5.87 -7.46
CA SER A 55 1.10 4.72 -7.60
C SER A 55 0.96 3.95 -6.29
N MET A 56 -0.27 3.53 -6.01
CA MET A 56 -0.63 2.67 -4.89
C MET A 56 -1.40 1.47 -5.43
N CYS A 57 -1.00 0.26 -5.04
CA CYS A 57 -1.81 -0.93 -5.27
C CYS A 57 -2.45 -1.41 -3.97
N VAL A 58 -3.78 -1.55 -3.98
CA VAL A 58 -4.59 -1.99 -2.86
C VAL A 58 -5.14 -3.37 -3.16
N VAL A 59 -4.68 -4.35 -2.39
CA VAL A 59 -4.92 -5.77 -2.59
C VAL A 59 -5.78 -6.32 -1.45
N GLY A 60 -6.82 -7.06 -1.80
CA GLY A 60 -7.55 -7.88 -0.85
C GLY A 60 -8.82 -8.47 -1.42
N GLY A 61 -9.35 -9.49 -0.75
CA GLY A 61 -10.56 -10.19 -1.18
C GLY A 61 -11.81 -9.31 -1.24
N GLN A 62 -12.90 -9.87 -1.72
CA GLN A 62 -14.20 -9.20 -1.70
C GLN A 62 -14.63 -8.90 -0.25
N GLY A 63 -15.26 -7.76 -0.02
CA GLY A 63 -15.74 -7.37 1.31
C GLY A 63 -14.67 -6.86 2.29
N CYS A 64 -13.38 -6.80 1.93
CA CYS A 64 -12.31 -6.34 2.84
C CYS A 64 -12.25 -4.80 3.04
N GLY A 65 -13.14 -4.05 2.39
CA GLY A 65 -13.26 -2.59 2.55
C GLY A 65 -12.42 -1.74 1.59
N LYS A 66 -12.08 -2.23 0.39
CA LYS A 66 -11.38 -1.44 -0.65
C LYS A 66 -12.16 -0.18 -1.06
N SER A 67 -13.45 -0.28 -1.33
CA SER A 67 -14.27 0.87 -1.76
C SER A 67 -14.31 1.97 -0.68
N VAL A 68 -14.49 1.59 0.60
CA VAL A 68 -14.43 2.53 1.74
C VAL A 68 -13.03 3.14 1.88
N PHE A 69 -11.98 2.35 1.63
CA PHE A 69 -10.62 2.84 1.61
C PHE A 69 -10.41 3.89 0.50
N PHE A 70 -10.96 3.67 -0.71
CA PHE A 70 -10.86 4.62 -1.81
C PHE A 70 -11.63 5.90 -1.55
N GLU A 71 -12.81 5.84 -0.94
CA GLU A 71 -13.54 7.03 -0.49
C GLU A 71 -12.73 7.84 0.52
N TRP A 72 -12.13 7.17 1.52
CA TRP A 72 -11.26 7.83 2.49
C TRP A 72 -10.05 8.49 1.82
N LEU A 73 -9.39 7.79 0.89
CA LEU A 73 -8.25 8.32 0.16
C LEU A 73 -8.63 9.52 -0.70
N ALA A 74 -9.78 9.48 -1.36
CA ALA A 74 -10.33 10.59 -2.13
C ALA A 74 -10.55 11.84 -1.25
N GLY A 75 -11.13 11.67 -0.06
CA GLY A 75 -11.26 12.74 0.93
C GLY A 75 -9.90 13.31 1.34
N LEU A 76 -8.94 12.44 1.69
CA LEU A 76 -7.60 12.85 2.08
C LEU A 76 -6.86 13.64 0.98
N VAL A 77 -7.05 13.27 -0.29
CA VAL A 77 -6.48 14.00 -1.43
C VAL A 77 -7.14 15.38 -1.56
N ARG A 78 -8.46 15.49 -1.44
CA ARG A 78 -9.15 16.79 -1.44
C ARG A 78 -8.65 17.69 -0.31
N ASP A 79 -8.54 17.16 0.90
CA ASP A 79 -8.07 17.90 2.07
C ASP A 79 -6.62 18.40 1.86
N ARG A 80 -5.77 17.59 1.24
CA ARG A 80 -4.35 17.92 1.04
C ARG A 80 -4.11 18.97 -0.05
N TYR A 81 -4.80 18.85 -1.18
CA TYR A 81 -4.51 19.67 -2.36
C TYR A 81 -5.53 20.79 -2.60
N GLY A 82 -6.70 20.71 -1.95
CA GLY A 82 -7.84 21.61 -2.13
C GLY A 82 -8.86 21.04 -3.12
N GLU A 83 -10.14 21.06 -2.75
CA GLU A 83 -11.23 20.46 -3.53
C GLU A 83 -11.31 20.99 -4.97
N SER A 84 -11.13 22.30 -5.16
CA SER A 84 -11.15 22.94 -6.49
C SER A 84 -9.93 22.64 -7.38
N ARG A 85 -8.94 21.93 -6.84
CA ARG A 85 -7.66 21.63 -7.52
C ARG A 85 -7.50 20.14 -7.86
N VAL A 86 -8.46 19.32 -7.44
CA VAL A 86 -8.40 17.87 -7.56
C VAL A 86 -9.53 17.39 -8.46
N HIS A 87 -9.17 16.65 -9.50
CA HIS A 87 -10.11 15.88 -10.28
C HIS A 87 -9.97 14.39 -9.91
N ILE A 88 -11.07 13.79 -9.46
CA ILE A 88 -11.12 12.39 -8.99
C ILE A 88 -11.90 11.57 -10.01
N ILE A 89 -11.26 10.51 -10.49
CA ILE A 89 -11.82 9.59 -11.47
C ILE A 89 -11.86 8.21 -10.83
N TYR A 90 -13.05 7.58 -10.82
CA TYR A 90 -13.25 6.23 -10.33
C TYR A 90 -13.83 5.37 -11.47
N THR A 91 -13.13 4.31 -11.85
CA THR A 91 -13.48 3.45 -12.99
C THR A 91 -12.88 2.07 -12.81
N ASP A 92 -13.26 1.11 -13.64
CA ASP A 92 -12.65 -0.22 -13.76
C ASP A 92 -11.66 -0.32 -14.94
N ASP A 93 -11.60 0.73 -15.77
CA ASP A 93 -10.79 0.78 -16.99
C ASP A 93 -9.89 2.03 -17.03
N ILE A 94 -8.57 1.83 -17.03
CA ILE A 94 -7.59 2.91 -17.13
C ILE A 94 -7.75 3.75 -18.40
N ARG A 95 -8.23 3.16 -19.51
CA ARG A 95 -8.43 3.89 -20.77
C ARG A 95 -9.52 4.94 -20.63
N VAL A 96 -10.56 4.61 -19.86
CA VAL A 96 -11.60 5.58 -19.48
C VAL A 96 -10.98 6.65 -18.58
N ALA A 97 -10.17 6.26 -17.59
CA ALA A 97 -9.52 7.21 -16.69
C ALA A 97 -8.68 8.25 -17.44
N ILE A 98 -7.85 7.81 -18.39
CA ILE A 98 -6.98 8.70 -19.18
C ILE A 98 -7.80 9.67 -20.04
N ARG A 99 -8.91 9.22 -20.64
CA ARG A 99 -9.79 10.08 -21.42
C ARG A 99 -10.48 11.15 -20.58
N MET A 100 -10.72 10.85 -19.30
CA MET A 100 -11.39 11.76 -18.37
C MET A 100 -10.45 12.79 -17.74
N ILE A 101 -9.12 12.64 -17.83
CA ILE A 101 -8.16 13.62 -17.30
C ILE A 101 -8.48 15.03 -17.82
N ASP A 102 -8.63 15.97 -16.89
CA ASP A 102 -8.89 17.38 -17.15
C ASP A 102 -7.64 18.25 -16.92
N ASP A 103 -7.83 19.56 -16.76
CA ASP A 103 -6.76 20.53 -16.56
C ASP A 103 -6.57 20.95 -15.08
N SER A 104 -7.18 20.21 -14.15
CA SER A 104 -6.94 20.33 -12.71
C SER A 104 -5.49 19.91 -12.40
N PRO A 105 -4.77 20.62 -11.51
CA PRO A 105 -3.36 20.34 -11.23
C PRO A 105 -3.12 18.99 -10.55
N VAL A 106 -4.14 18.38 -9.97
CA VAL A 106 -4.04 17.06 -9.32
C VAL A 106 -5.12 16.14 -9.87
N GLN A 107 -4.68 14.97 -10.33
CA GLN A 107 -5.56 13.90 -10.80
C GLN A 107 -5.44 12.71 -9.85
N LEU A 108 -6.56 12.25 -9.30
CA LEU A 108 -6.63 10.97 -8.59
C LEU A 108 -7.39 9.97 -9.44
N LEU A 109 -6.69 8.97 -9.95
CA LEU A 109 -7.25 7.90 -10.75
C LEU A 109 -7.37 6.66 -9.87
N ILE A 110 -8.60 6.27 -9.54
CA ILE A 110 -8.90 5.01 -8.85
C ILE A 110 -9.41 4.03 -9.90
N ILE A 111 -8.65 2.97 -10.10
CA ILE A 111 -8.98 1.88 -11.01
C ILE A 111 -9.29 0.65 -10.16
N ASP A 112 -10.56 0.44 -9.84
CA ASP A 112 -11.02 -0.66 -8.99
C ASP A 112 -11.49 -1.86 -9.82
N ASP A 113 -11.23 -3.06 -9.34
CA ASP A 113 -11.57 -4.32 -10.02
C ASP A 113 -11.14 -4.41 -11.50
N ALA A 114 -9.96 -3.87 -11.82
CA ALA A 114 -9.36 -3.90 -13.16
C ALA A 114 -9.09 -5.32 -13.72
N MET A 115 -9.44 -6.37 -12.97
CA MET A 115 -9.36 -7.79 -13.32
C MET A 115 -9.99 -8.09 -14.68
N THR A 116 -11.05 -7.38 -15.07
CA THR A 116 -11.74 -7.55 -16.35
C THR A 116 -10.83 -7.29 -17.56
N TRP A 117 -9.80 -6.44 -17.39
CA TRP A 117 -8.94 -5.98 -18.49
C TRP A 117 -7.45 -6.30 -18.31
N ALA A 118 -6.98 -6.52 -17.07
CA ALA A 118 -5.56 -6.64 -16.74
C ALA A 118 -5.11 -8.01 -16.17
N SER A 119 -5.86 -9.10 -16.41
CA SER A 119 -5.44 -10.45 -16.03
C SER A 119 -4.24 -10.93 -16.86
N SER A 120 -3.23 -11.53 -16.22
CA SER A 120 -2.02 -12.11 -16.85
C SER A 120 -2.29 -13.17 -17.92
N ARG A 121 -3.54 -13.64 -18.02
CA ARG A 121 -4.00 -14.62 -19.03
C ARG A 121 -4.40 -13.99 -20.36
N GLN A 122 -4.43 -12.65 -20.48
CA GLN A 122 -4.69 -11.91 -21.71
C GLN A 122 -3.51 -10.98 -22.06
N VAL A 123 -2.37 -11.58 -22.43
CA VAL A 123 -1.08 -10.91 -22.69
C VAL A 123 -1.19 -9.69 -23.61
N PHE A 124 -1.97 -9.78 -24.70
CA PHE A 124 -2.14 -8.68 -25.67
C PHE A 124 -2.83 -7.44 -25.10
N LYS A 125 -3.79 -7.59 -24.18
CA LYS A 125 -4.50 -6.44 -23.60
C LYS A 125 -3.70 -5.78 -22.47
N GLN A 126 -2.80 -6.53 -21.82
CA GLN A 126 -1.93 -5.97 -20.78
C GLN A 126 -0.87 -5.03 -21.35
N THR A 127 -0.31 -5.33 -22.53
CA THR A 127 0.62 -4.43 -23.22
C THR A 127 -0.02 -3.08 -23.53
N ASP A 128 -1.29 -3.07 -23.92
CA ASP A 128 -2.04 -1.84 -24.20
C ASP A 128 -2.27 -1.02 -22.93
N ILE A 129 -2.64 -1.69 -21.83
CA ILE A 129 -2.84 -1.06 -20.51
C ILE A 129 -1.53 -0.41 -19.99
N LEU A 130 -0.39 -1.07 -20.18
CA LEU A 130 0.92 -0.51 -19.80
C LEU A 130 1.32 0.65 -20.69
N ALA A 131 1.07 0.55 -22.00
CA ALA A 131 1.31 1.64 -22.94
C ALA A 131 0.46 2.87 -22.58
N ASP A 132 -0.82 2.67 -22.26
CA ASP A 132 -1.74 3.72 -21.84
C ASP A 132 -1.32 4.32 -20.49
N TYR A 133 -0.95 3.50 -19.51
CA TYR A 133 -0.39 3.97 -18.24
C TYR A 133 0.85 4.85 -18.43
N ASN A 134 1.74 4.51 -19.36
CA ASN A 134 2.91 5.34 -19.65
C ASN A 134 2.56 6.60 -20.47
N ARG A 135 1.56 6.52 -21.35
CA ARG A 135 1.07 7.66 -22.15
C ARG A 135 0.32 8.69 -21.31
N SER A 136 -0.33 8.27 -20.24
CA SER A 136 -1.13 9.12 -19.34
C SER A 136 -0.42 10.42 -18.92
N ARG A 137 0.88 10.35 -18.63
CA ARG A 137 1.70 11.51 -18.25
C ARG A 137 1.73 12.55 -19.37
N HIS A 138 1.97 12.11 -20.60
CA HIS A 138 2.03 12.98 -21.78
C HIS A 138 0.66 13.61 -22.07
N VAL A 139 -0.42 12.84 -21.90
CA VAL A 139 -1.80 13.35 -22.02
C VAL A 139 -2.03 14.48 -21.01
N PHE A 140 -1.65 14.27 -19.75
CA PHE A 140 -1.83 15.28 -18.71
C PHE A 140 -0.93 16.50 -18.89
N GLU A 141 0.34 16.32 -19.27
CA GLU A 141 1.25 17.42 -19.63
C GLU A 141 0.64 18.29 -20.75
N GLY A 142 0.04 17.67 -21.76
CA GLY A 142 -0.68 18.36 -22.84
C GLY A 142 -1.89 19.17 -22.33
N ARG A 143 -2.65 18.64 -21.36
CA ARG A 143 -3.80 19.33 -20.74
C ARG A 143 -3.37 20.53 -19.89
N LEU A 144 -2.29 20.39 -19.13
CA LEU A 144 -1.80 21.43 -18.23
C LEU A 144 -1.16 22.62 -18.95
N ARG A 145 -0.77 22.47 -20.23
CA ARG A 145 -0.15 23.52 -21.06
C ARG A 145 1.06 24.17 -20.38
N GLY A 146 1.91 23.35 -19.77
CA GLY A 146 3.13 23.80 -19.08
C GLY A 146 2.92 24.23 -17.63
N ARG A 147 1.72 24.08 -17.05
CA ARG A 147 1.53 24.13 -15.59
C ARG A 147 2.03 22.85 -14.93
N PRO A 148 2.47 22.90 -13.65
CA PRO A 148 2.88 21.71 -12.94
C PRO A 148 1.67 20.87 -12.54
N GLY A 149 1.88 19.57 -12.32
CA GLY A 149 0.80 18.70 -11.84
C GLY A 149 1.24 17.39 -11.23
N VAL A 150 0.27 16.72 -10.61
CA VAL A 150 0.44 15.42 -9.95
C VAL A 150 -0.62 14.45 -10.45
N ILE A 151 -0.20 13.23 -10.81
CA ILE A 151 -1.11 12.12 -11.08
C ILE A 151 -0.93 11.04 -10.01
N LEU A 152 -2.01 10.71 -9.32
CA LEU A 152 -2.05 9.68 -8.28
C LEU A 152 -2.84 8.48 -8.80
N TYR A 153 -2.20 7.34 -8.92
CA TYR A 153 -2.84 6.09 -9.33
C TYR A 153 -3.16 5.21 -8.13
N CYS A 154 -4.40 4.77 -8.00
CA CYS A 154 -4.81 3.81 -7.00
C CYS A 154 -5.46 2.60 -7.68
N TRP A 155 -4.81 1.44 -7.57
CA TRP A 155 -5.25 0.20 -8.21
C TRP A 155 -5.92 -0.71 -7.20
N GLY A 156 -7.19 -1.05 -7.40
CA GLY A 156 -7.90 -2.05 -6.61
C GLY A 156 -7.78 -3.44 -7.23
N TRP A 157 -7.31 -4.40 -6.44
CA TRP A 157 -7.09 -5.76 -6.93
C TRP A 157 -7.52 -6.83 -5.93
N GLN A 158 -8.03 -7.95 -6.45
CA GLN A 158 -8.47 -9.08 -5.62
C GLN A 158 -7.38 -10.13 -5.44
N ARG A 159 -6.62 -10.43 -6.50
CA ARG A 159 -5.69 -11.56 -6.58
C ARG A 159 -4.28 -11.14 -6.92
N PHE A 160 -3.45 -10.89 -5.91
CA PHE A 160 -2.08 -10.37 -6.07
C PHE A 160 -1.24 -11.16 -7.08
N GLY A 161 -1.43 -12.49 -7.14
CA GLY A 161 -0.69 -13.36 -8.04
C GLY A 161 -0.94 -13.11 -9.52
N GLU A 162 -2.08 -12.50 -9.87
CA GLU A 162 -2.51 -12.21 -11.25
C GLU A 162 -2.23 -10.77 -11.67
N LEU A 163 -1.86 -9.90 -10.72
CA LEU A 163 -1.49 -8.53 -10.99
C LEU A 163 -0.22 -8.47 -11.86
N ASP A 164 -0.17 -7.63 -12.89
CA ASP A 164 1.03 -7.47 -13.71
C ASP A 164 2.24 -7.03 -12.84
N PRO A 165 3.46 -7.58 -13.07
CA PRO A 165 4.66 -7.17 -12.34
C PRO A 165 4.91 -5.66 -12.29
N ALA A 166 4.56 -4.91 -13.35
CA ALA A 166 4.73 -3.46 -13.38
C ALA A 166 3.88 -2.74 -12.32
N PHE A 167 2.68 -3.25 -12.02
CA PHE A 167 1.82 -2.71 -10.96
C PHE A 167 2.23 -3.20 -9.57
N ARG A 168 2.87 -4.37 -9.47
CA ARG A 168 3.48 -4.84 -8.19
C ARG A 168 4.67 -3.99 -7.77
N GLN A 169 5.29 -3.28 -8.71
CA GLN A 169 6.37 -2.31 -8.47
C GLN A 169 5.84 -0.89 -8.17
N SER A 170 4.56 -0.75 -7.81
CA SER A 170 4.02 0.55 -7.38
C SER A 170 4.78 1.11 -6.18
N ASP A 171 4.82 2.44 -6.04
CA ASP A 171 5.52 3.13 -4.96
C ASP A 171 5.09 2.64 -3.57
N VAL A 172 3.81 2.27 -3.45
CA VAL A 172 3.19 1.77 -2.24
C VAL A 172 2.29 0.57 -2.54
N LEU A 173 2.40 -0.49 -1.73
CA LEU A 173 1.43 -1.60 -1.68
C LEU A 173 0.63 -1.54 -0.39
N VAL A 174 -0.65 -1.88 -0.45
CA VAL A 174 -1.56 -1.97 0.70
C VAL A 174 -2.30 -3.30 0.64
N PHE A 175 -2.05 -4.17 1.60
CA PHE A 175 -2.76 -5.42 1.77
C PHE A 175 -3.86 -5.26 2.83
N LYS A 176 -5.12 -5.42 2.42
CA LYS A 176 -6.31 -5.22 3.26
C LYS A 176 -6.66 -6.41 4.14
N SER A 177 -6.32 -7.63 3.72
CA SER A 177 -6.65 -8.85 4.43
C SER A 177 -5.71 -9.99 4.04
N GLY A 178 -5.74 -11.08 4.81
CA GLY A 178 -5.18 -12.35 4.37
C GLY A 178 -5.90 -12.89 3.12
N ILE A 179 -5.22 -13.83 2.43
CA ILE A 179 -5.74 -14.61 1.31
C ILE A 179 -5.47 -16.09 1.62
N SER A 180 -6.46 -16.96 1.42
CA SER A 180 -6.38 -18.39 1.73
C SER A 180 -5.53 -19.19 0.76
N GLU A 181 -5.49 -18.79 -0.50
CA GLU A 181 -4.76 -19.49 -1.54
C GLU A 181 -3.25 -19.49 -1.23
N LYS A 182 -2.65 -20.68 -1.21
CA LYS A 182 -1.29 -20.89 -0.68
C LYS A 182 -0.23 -20.15 -1.51
N THR A 183 -0.37 -20.13 -2.83
CA THR A 183 0.62 -19.48 -3.71
C THR A 183 0.56 -17.96 -3.62
N GLU A 184 -0.63 -17.37 -3.51
CA GLU A 184 -0.83 -15.94 -3.27
C GLU A 184 -0.34 -15.55 -1.89
N ARG A 185 -0.64 -16.35 -0.87
CA ARG A 185 -0.10 -16.16 0.47
C ARG A 185 1.43 -16.12 0.45
N ALA A 186 2.08 -17.08 -0.21
CA ALA A 186 3.54 -17.12 -0.29
C ALA A 186 4.09 -15.84 -0.94
N LYS A 187 3.52 -15.44 -2.08
CA LYS A 187 3.88 -14.18 -2.77
C LYS A 187 3.69 -12.96 -1.87
N ILE A 188 2.54 -12.82 -1.20
CA ILE A 188 2.31 -11.67 -0.30
C ILE A 188 3.32 -11.67 0.85
N GLN A 189 3.60 -12.85 1.42
CA GLN A 189 4.56 -13.00 2.52
C GLN A 189 5.99 -12.59 2.12
N GLU A 190 6.39 -12.73 0.86
CA GLU A 190 7.68 -12.20 0.37
C GLU A 190 7.77 -10.67 0.53
N PHE A 191 6.67 -9.94 0.32
CA PHE A 191 6.63 -8.49 0.46
C PHE A 191 6.49 -8.06 1.92
N VAL A 192 5.56 -8.66 2.66
CA VAL A 192 5.20 -8.17 4.01
C VAL A 192 5.96 -8.88 5.14
N GLY A 193 6.49 -10.06 4.89
CA GLY A 193 7.20 -10.87 5.88
C GLY A 193 6.24 -11.66 6.78
N PRO A 194 6.75 -12.69 7.47
CA PRO A 194 5.92 -13.62 8.24
C PRO A 194 5.15 -12.93 9.36
N VAL A 195 5.75 -11.93 10.01
CA VAL A 195 5.13 -11.22 11.12
C VAL A 195 3.90 -10.45 10.64
N TYR A 196 4.03 -9.57 9.64
CA TYR A 196 2.88 -8.81 9.13
C TYR A 196 1.89 -9.68 8.36
N MET A 197 2.31 -10.81 7.79
CA MET A 197 1.37 -11.81 7.26
C MET A 197 0.43 -12.31 8.36
N SER A 198 0.91 -12.54 9.58
CA SER A 198 0.05 -12.90 10.72
C SER A 198 -0.96 -11.80 11.08
N TYR A 199 -0.61 -10.52 10.90
CA TYR A 199 -1.56 -9.40 11.09
C TYR A 199 -2.64 -9.40 10.02
N LEU A 200 -2.30 -9.67 8.76
CA LEU A 200 -3.31 -9.80 7.69
C LEU A 200 -4.32 -10.91 8.00
N TRP A 201 -3.87 -12.02 8.58
CA TRP A 201 -4.76 -13.08 9.06
C TRP A 201 -5.67 -12.64 10.20
N LYS A 202 -5.15 -11.92 11.19
CA LYS A 202 -5.96 -11.35 12.29
C LYS A 202 -7.00 -10.36 11.78
N ILE A 203 -6.62 -9.50 10.83
CA ILE A 203 -7.55 -8.56 10.19
C ILE A 203 -8.64 -9.33 9.47
N TRP A 204 -8.28 -10.38 8.72
CA TRP A 204 -9.26 -11.18 8.00
C TRP A 204 -10.25 -11.89 8.93
N ASP A 205 -9.77 -12.56 9.99
CA ASP A 205 -10.63 -13.23 10.97
C ASP A 205 -11.59 -12.25 11.68
N ARG A 206 -11.15 -11.03 11.96
CA ARG A 206 -12.03 -9.99 12.52
C ARG A 206 -13.11 -9.58 11.52
N ILE A 207 -12.73 -9.34 10.26
CA ILE A 207 -13.69 -8.98 9.19
C ILE A 207 -14.72 -10.10 8.98
N SER A 208 -14.30 -11.36 8.97
CA SER A 208 -15.21 -12.50 8.77
C SER A 208 -16.19 -12.69 9.94
N ARG A 209 -15.83 -12.25 11.14
CA ARG A 209 -16.72 -12.20 12.32
C ARG A 209 -17.63 -10.96 12.36
N GLY A 210 -17.60 -10.11 11.34
CA GLY A 210 -18.45 -8.93 11.23
C GLY A 210 -17.89 -7.65 11.89
N ASP A 211 -16.63 -7.66 12.35
CA ASP A 211 -15.97 -6.45 12.85
C ASP A 211 -15.61 -5.55 11.67
N ASN A 212 -16.50 -4.62 11.34
CA ASN A 212 -16.30 -3.65 10.26
C ASN A 212 -15.16 -2.66 10.55
N ALA A 213 -14.82 -2.39 11.81
CA ALA A 213 -13.72 -1.49 12.14
C ALA A 213 -12.36 -2.10 11.74
N ALA A 214 -12.24 -3.43 11.69
CA ALA A 214 -11.04 -4.08 11.20
C ALA A 214 -10.72 -3.74 9.73
N LYS A 215 -11.72 -3.37 8.91
CA LYS A 215 -11.52 -2.92 7.51
C LYS A 215 -10.72 -1.63 7.41
N ASN A 216 -10.63 -0.85 8.49
CA ASN A 216 -9.81 0.36 8.57
C ASN A 216 -8.31 0.06 8.80
N THR A 217 -7.96 -1.19 9.08
CA THR A 217 -6.57 -1.61 9.31
C THR A 217 -6.07 -2.44 8.13
N SER A 218 -4.83 -2.19 7.73
CA SER A 218 -4.17 -2.87 6.60
C SER A 218 -2.68 -3.05 6.93
N VAL A 219 -1.96 -3.80 6.09
CA VAL A 219 -0.49 -3.79 6.08
C VAL A 219 -0.03 -3.03 4.85
N GLY A 220 0.79 -2.01 5.06
CA GLY A 220 1.42 -1.23 3.99
C GLY A 220 2.84 -1.70 3.70
N VAL A 221 3.29 -1.46 2.48
CA VAL A 221 4.67 -1.64 2.02
C VAL A 221 5.08 -0.40 1.23
N ILE A 222 6.22 0.19 1.57
CA ILE A 222 6.87 1.24 0.78
C ILE A 222 7.96 0.56 -0.07
N ALA A 223 7.73 0.46 -1.38
CA ALA A 223 8.55 -0.37 -2.26
C ALA A 223 10.02 0.06 -2.34
N SER A 224 10.29 1.36 -2.16
CA SER A 224 11.65 1.91 -2.20
C SER A 224 12.48 1.61 -0.94
N LEU A 225 11.92 0.96 0.08
CA LEU A 225 12.59 0.71 1.36
C LEU A 225 12.77 -0.79 1.63
N PRO A 226 13.87 -1.19 2.28
CA PRO A 226 14.02 -2.57 2.75
C PRO A 226 12.86 -2.97 3.66
N GLN A 227 12.47 -4.24 3.63
CA GLN A 227 11.31 -4.77 4.36
C GLN A 227 11.29 -4.37 5.84
N ALA A 228 12.43 -4.42 6.53
CA ALA A 228 12.58 -4.06 7.94
C ALA A 228 12.16 -2.61 8.26
N ARG A 229 12.15 -1.72 7.26
CA ARG A 229 11.78 -0.30 7.41
C ARG A 229 10.56 0.10 6.59
N GLY A 230 10.26 -0.62 5.51
CA GLY A 230 9.22 -0.31 4.55
C GLY A 230 7.87 -0.96 4.82
N VAL A 231 7.79 -1.94 5.73
CA VAL A 231 6.54 -2.64 6.04
C VAL A 231 6.01 -2.27 7.42
N GLY A 232 4.69 -2.07 7.51
CA GLY A 232 4.03 -1.67 8.74
C GLY A 232 2.51 -1.76 8.68
N ILE A 233 1.88 -1.48 9.81
CA ILE A 233 0.44 -1.25 9.88
C ILE A 233 0.11 0.07 9.19
N PHE A 234 -0.96 0.03 8.40
CA PHE A 234 -1.52 1.18 7.72
C PHE A 234 -2.98 1.35 8.10
N ARG A 235 -3.35 2.56 8.53
CA ARG A 235 -4.69 2.88 9.04
C ARG A 235 -5.39 3.88 8.13
N SER A 236 -6.57 3.50 7.66
CA SER A 236 -7.55 4.37 7.00
C SER A 236 -8.68 4.72 7.98
N HIS A 237 -9.43 5.78 7.72
CA HIS A 237 -10.59 6.14 8.55
C HIS A 237 -11.85 6.10 7.69
N SER A 238 -12.98 5.62 8.23
CA SER A 238 -14.22 5.71 7.47
C SER A 238 -14.69 7.18 7.43
N PRO A 239 -15.10 7.72 6.27
CA PRO A 239 -15.70 9.06 6.19
C PRO A 239 -16.94 9.23 7.09
N ARG A 240 -17.60 8.12 7.46
CA ARG A 240 -18.77 8.13 8.36
C ARG A 240 -18.43 8.31 9.83
N GLU A 241 -17.15 8.17 10.22
CA GLU A 241 -16.70 8.35 11.61
C GLU A 241 -16.18 9.78 11.86
N SER A 242 -15.74 10.49 10.82
CA SER A 242 -15.24 11.87 10.91
C SER A 242 -16.33 12.93 11.06
N SER A 243 -17.59 12.62 10.74
CA SER A 243 -18.74 13.51 11.00
C SER A 243 -19.20 13.54 12.46
N ARG A 244 -18.58 12.74 13.34
CA ARG A 244 -18.86 12.72 14.79
C ARG A 244 -17.79 13.42 15.63
N ARG A 245 -16.82 14.07 14.99
CA ARG A 245 -15.80 14.87 15.68
C ARG A 245 -15.58 16.19 14.94
N TRP A 246 -16.53 17.10 15.13
CA TRP A 246 -16.34 18.54 15.10
C TRP A 246 -17.22 19.13 16.20
#